data_AF-A0A924GTH6-F1
#
_entry.id   AF-A0A924GTH6-F1
#
_cell.length_a   1.000
_cell.length_b   1.000
_cell.length_c   1.000
_cell.angle_alpha   90.00
_cell.angle_beta   90.00
_cell.angle_gamma   90.00
#
_symmetry.space_group_name_H-M   'P 1'
#
loop_
_entity.id
_entity.type
_entity.pdbx_description
1 polymer ?
#
loop_
_entity_poly.entity_id
_entity_poly.type
_entity_poly.pdbx_seq_one_letter_code
_entity_poly.pdbx_strand_id
1 'polypeptide(L)'
;YVMVATSRSSARNELYEGIRCSSGEFKTYARYSAEGVWRPVDNPEWRSMFGNMPSRHAVQLARTGACSNSAPTSSVEEIVRRLKTFGFSP
;
A
#
# COMPACT_ATOMS: atom_id res chain seq x y z
N TYR A 1 -5.69 -2.57 0.67
CA TYR A 1 -5.95 -1.13 0.49
C TYR A 1 -5.75 -0.79 -0.98
N VAL A 2 -6.29 0.33 -1.45
CA VAL A 2 -5.99 0.82 -2.80
C VAL A 2 -5.01 1.98 -2.67
N MET A 3 -3.82 1.84 -3.27
CA MET A 3 -2.88 2.93 -3.44
C MET A 3 -3.26 3.69 -4.70
N VAL A 4 -3.42 5.02 -4.60
CA VAL A 4 -3.69 5.89 -5.73
C VAL A 4 -2.57 6.92 -5.83
N ALA A 5 -1.77 6.84 -6.89
CA ALA A 5 -0.76 7.84 -7.22
C ALA A 5 -1.25 8.69 -8.38
N THR A 6 -1.22 10.01 -8.21
CA THR A 6 -1.61 10.99 -9.24
C THR A 6 -0.44 11.92 -9.54
N SER A 7 -0.15 12.16 -10.82
CA SER A 7 0.79 13.20 -11.24
C SER A 7 0.08 14.53 -11.48
N ARG A 8 0.84 15.63 -11.51
CA ARG A 8 0.34 16.94 -11.96
C ARG A 8 -0.13 16.94 -13.42
N SER A 9 0.36 15.99 -14.22
CA SER A 9 -0.02 15.78 -15.63
C SER A 9 -1.20 14.82 -15.80
N SER A 10 -1.99 14.58 -14.75
CA SER A 10 -3.17 13.69 -14.75
C SER A 10 -2.90 12.20 -14.98
N ALA A 11 -1.65 11.75 -14.93
CA ALA A 11 -1.36 10.32 -14.90
C ALA A 11 -1.83 9.75 -13.55
N ARG A 12 -2.63 8.69 -13.59
CA ARG A 12 -3.15 8.02 -12.40
C ARG A 12 -2.72 6.56 -12.41
N ASN A 13 -2.22 6.08 -11.29
CA ASN A 13 -1.84 4.69 -11.10
C ASN A 13 -2.52 4.18 -9.83
N GLU A 14 -3.36 3.16 -9.98
CA GLU A 14 -4.09 2.57 -8.86
C GLU A 14 -3.75 1.11 -8.70
N LEU A 15 -3.32 0.76 -7.49
CA LEU A 15 -2.88 -0.59 -7.14
C LEU A 15 -3.71 -1.11 -5.98
N TYR A 16 -4.28 -2.31 -6.13
CA TYR A 16 -4.86 -3.03 -5.02
C TYR A 16 -3.77 -3.84 -4.32
N GLU A 17 -3.45 -3.48 -3.09
CA GLU A 17 -2.30 -4.01 -2.37
C GLU A 17 -2.65 -4.53 -0.96
N GLY A 18 -1.83 -5.48 -0.50
CA GLY A 18 -1.79 -5.97 0.88
C GLY A 18 -0.46 -5.65 1.54
N ILE A 19 -0.48 -5.54 2.86
CA ILE A 19 0.69 -5.43 3.72
C ILE A 19 0.71 -6.63 4.67
N ARG A 20 1.88 -7.23 4.84
CA ARG A 20 2.17 -8.25 5.85
C ARG A 20 3.16 -7.68 6.86
N CYS A 21 2.63 -7.18 7.97
CA CYS A 21 3.42 -6.52 9.01
C CYS A 21 4.48 -7.44 9.63
N SER A 22 4.18 -8.74 9.75
CA SER A 22 5.06 -9.69 10.42
C SER A 22 6.40 -9.89 9.73
N SER A 23 6.44 -9.80 8.40
CA SER A 23 7.63 -9.99 7.58
C SER A 23 8.07 -8.70 6.87
N GLY A 24 7.35 -7.59 7.01
CA GLY A 24 7.66 -6.34 6.32
C GLY A 24 7.54 -6.47 4.80
N GLU A 25 6.46 -7.11 4.33
CA GLU A 25 6.24 -7.37 2.91
C GLU A 25 4.95 -6.73 2.40
N PHE A 26 4.91 -6.44 1.11
CA PHE A 26 3.70 -6.03 0.42
C PHE A 26 3.41 -6.96 -0.76
N LYS A 27 2.16 -6.98 -1.21
CA LYS A 27 1.71 -7.77 -2.35
C LYS A 27 0.74 -6.94 -3.19
N THR A 28 0.95 -6.87 -4.50
CA THR A 28 0.02 -6.24 -5.43
C THR A 28 -0.89 -7.31 -6.02
N TYR A 29 -2.18 -7.22 -5.76
CA TYR A 29 -3.19 -8.18 -6.22
C TYR A 29 -3.80 -7.80 -7.57
N ALA A 30 -3.97 -6.51 -7.83
CA ALA A 30 -4.55 -6.01 -9.07
C ALA A 30 -4.08 -4.59 -9.38
N ARG A 31 -4.16 -4.23 -10.66
CA ARG A 31 -3.88 -2.88 -11.18
C ARG A 31 -5.12 -2.36 -11.88
N TYR A 32 -5.46 -1.10 -11.66
CA TYR A 32 -6.52 -0.47 -12.44
C TYR A 32 -5.98 -0.11 -13.81
N SER A 33 -6.71 -0.47 -14.86
CA SER A 33 -6.30 -0.22 -16.23
C SER A 33 -6.88 1.09 -16.78
N ALA A 34 -6.32 1.57 -17.88
CA ALA A 34 -6.81 2.76 -18.56
C ALA A 34 -8.25 2.60 -19.09
N GLU A 35 -8.69 1.36 -19.31
CA GLU A 35 -10.06 1.03 -19.75
C GLU A 35 -11.07 1.02 -18.59
N GLY A 36 -10.65 1.41 -17.38
CA GLY A 36 -11.55 1.56 -16.24
C GLY A 36 -11.88 0.27 -15.51
N VAL A 37 -11.07 -0.78 -15.67
CA VAL A 37 -11.30 -2.10 -15.06
C VAL A 37 -10.11 -2.55 -14.22
N TRP A 38 -10.38 -3.34 -13.18
CA TRP A 38 -9.34 -4.01 -12.40
C TRP A 38 -8.79 -5.21 -13.17
N ARG A 39 -7.47 -5.24 -13.35
CA ARG A 39 -6.73 -6.37 -13.92
C ARG A 39 -5.97 -7.07 -12.80
N PRO A 40 -6.30 -8.33 -12.47
CA PRO A 40 -5.53 -9.11 -11.51
C PRO A 40 -4.07 -9.23 -11.95
N VAL A 41 -3.15 -9.25 -11.00
CA VAL A 41 -1.76 -9.64 -11.25
C VAL A 41 -1.71 -11.16 -11.26
N ASP A 42 -1.21 -11.75 -12.34
CA ASP A 42 -0.98 -13.19 -12.40
C ASP A 42 0.07 -13.60 -11.37
N ASN A 43 -0.26 -14.59 -10.53
CA ASN A 43 0.58 -15.11 -9.45
C ASN A 43 1.16 -13.98 -8.55
N PRO A 44 0.32 -13.30 -7.74
CA PRO A 44 0.76 -12.16 -6.95
C PRO A 44 1.65 -12.61 -5.78
N GLU A 45 2.91 -12.17 -5.79
CA GLU A 45 3.92 -12.56 -4.80
C GLU A 45 4.08 -11.55 -3.66
N TRP A 46 4.49 -12.05 -2.49
CA TRP A 46 4.95 -11.18 -1.41
C TRP A 46 6.35 -10.68 -1.75
N ARG A 47 6.56 -9.38 -1.57
CA ARG A 47 7.84 -8.72 -1.84
C ARG A 47 8.25 -7.92 -0.62
N SER A 48 9.54 -8.01 -0.27
CA SER A 48 10.11 -7.18 0.80
C SER A 48 9.88 -5.70 0.52
N MET A 49 9.41 -4.98 1.53
CA MET A 49 9.33 -3.52 1.49
C MET A 49 10.72 -2.85 1.50
N PHE A 50 11.76 -3.58 1.91
CA PHE A 50 13.11 -3.08 2.16
C PHE A 50 14.17 -3.63 1.18
N GLY A 51 13.75 -4.35 0.14
CA GLY A 51 14.66 -4.89 -0.89
C GLY A 51 15.23 -3.82 -1.84
N ASN A 52 15.90 -4.25 -2.92
CA ASN A 52 16.59 -3.36 -3.88
C ASN A 52 15.71 -2.30 -4.56
N MET A 53 14.39 -2.52 -4.64
CA MET A 53 13.42 -1.51 -5.10
C MET A 53 12.31 -1.40 -4.06
N PRO A 54 12.56 -0.65 -2.96
CA PRO A 54 11.63 -0.58 -1.85
C PRO A 54 10.36 0.17 -2.27
N SER A 55 9.21 -0.38 -1.90
CA SER A 55 7.93 0.30 -2.08
C SER A 55 7.78 1.38 -1.02
N ARG A 56 8.18 2.61 -1.34
CA ARG A 56 8.17 3.75 -0.42
C ARG A 56 6.79 3.99 0.19
N HIS A 57 5.74 3.93 -0.62
CA HIS A 57 4.37 4.13 -0.15
C HIS A 57 3.92 3.02 0.80
N ALA A 58 4.31 1.76 0.55
CA ALA A 58 3.98 0.65 1.44
C ALA A 58 4.71 0.77 2.78
N VAL A 59 6.00 1.15 2.77
CA VAL A 59 6.77 1.43 3.98
C VAL A 59 6.11 2.53 4.80
N GLN A 60 5.73 3.64 4.14
CA GLN A 60 5.10 4.76 4.82
C GLN A 60 3.74 4.36 5.41
N LEU A 61 2.91 3.65 4.65
CA LEU A 61 1.60 3.20 5.13
C LEU A 61 1.74 2.25 6.33
N ALA A 62 2.67 1.30 6.25
CA ALA A 62 2.98 0.37 7.34
C ALA A 62 3.41 1.11 8.60
N ARG A 63 4.38 2.03 8.50
CA ARG A 63 4.93 2.77 9.65
C ARG A 63 3.94 3.74 10.27
N THR A 64 3.17 4.45 9.45
CA THR A 64 2.27 5.49 9.95
C THR A 64 1.00 4.91 10.56
N GLY A 65 0.40 3.88 9.95
CA GLY A 65 -0.94 3.47 10.34
C GLY A 65 -1.25 1.98 10.25
N ALA A 66 -0.80 1.29 9.20
CA ALA A 66 -1.25 -0.08 8.94
C ALA A 66 -0.64 -1.14 9.87
N CYS A 67 0.56 -0.89 10.40
CA CYS A 67 1.23 -1.80 11.33
C CYS A 67 1.42 -1.18 12.70
N SER A 68 1.28 -2.01 13.73
CA SER A 68 1.64 -1.75 15.11
C SER A 68 2.68 -2.80 15.50
N ASN A 69 3.96 -2.42 15.47
CA ASN A 69 5.09 -3.37 15.46
C ASN A 69 4.95 -4.37 14.30
N SER A 70 5.05 -5.68 14.58
CA SER A 70 4.92 -6.77 13.60
C SER A 70 3.49 -7.23 13.35
N ALA A 71 2.48 -6.58 13.96
CA ALA A 71 1.07 -6.92 13.82
C ALA A 71 0.31 -5.85 13.01
N PRO A 72 -0.78 -6.21 12.32
CA PRO A 72 -1.72 -5.24 11.80
C PRO A 72 -2.31 -4.39 12.93
N THR A 73 -2.59 -3.13 12.64
CA THR A 73 -3.38 -2.28 13.53
C THR A 73 -4.79 -2.85 13.71
N SER A 74 -5.36 -2.69 14.90
CA SER A 74 -6.56 -3.43 15.37
C SER A 74 -7.84 -3.20 14.57
N SER A 75 -7.97 -2.08 13.87
CA SER A 75 -9.14 -1.79 13.03
C SER A 75 -8.81 -0.79 11.91
N VAL A 76 -9.72 -0.70 10.93
CA VAL A 76 -9.60 0.28 9.83
C VAL A 76 -9.71 1.71 10.34
N GLU A 77 -10.60 1.96 11.31
CA GLU A 77 -10.80 3.28 11.91
C GLU A 77 -9.53 3.78 12.57
N GLU A 78 -8.82 2.90 13.29
CA GLU A 78 -7.55 3.23 13.93
C GLU A 78 -6.44 3.49 12.89
N ILE A 79 -6.39 2.71 11.80
CA ILE A 79 -5.47 2.98 10.68
C ILE A 79 -5.72 4.38 10.11
N VAL A 80 -6.97 4.70 9.79
CA VAL A 80 -7.35 6.01 9.22
C VAL A 80 -7.05 7.14 10.20
N ARG A 81 -7.35 6.95 11.49
CA ARG A 81 -7.05 7.94 12.53
C ARG A 81 -5.55 8.24 12.59
N ARG A 82 -4.70 7.21 12.66
CA ARG A 82 -3.24 7.37 12.68
C ARG A 82 -2.71 8.09 11.44
N LEU A 83 -3.20 7.72 10.24
CA LEU A 83 -2.81 8.37 8.99
C LEU A 83 -3.17 9.86 8.96
N LYS A 84 -4.34 10.24 9.50
CA LYS A 84 -4.77 11.64 9.61
C LYS A 84 -3.96 12.41 10.66
N THR A 85 -3.61 11.77 11.77
CA THR A 85 -2.87 12.42 12.87
C THR A 85 -1.40 12.65 12.53
N PHE A 86 -0.72 11.65 11.99
CA PHE A 86 0.73 11.71 11.77
C PHE A 86 1.13 12.08 10.33
N GLY A 87 0.15 12.16 9.43
CA GLY A 87 0.36 12.50 8.03
C GLY A 87 0.91 11.32 7.21
N PHE A 88 0.50 11.28 5.94
CA PHE A 88 1.01 10.33 4.95
C PHE A 88 1.70 11.11 3.84
N SER A 89 3.04 11.01 3.77
CA SER A 89 3.85 11.58 2.69
C SER A 89 4.70 10.46 2.07
N PRO A 90 4.29 9.90 0.91
CA PRO A 90 4.98 8.78 0.26
C PRO A 90 6.35 9.15 -0.35
#